data_AF-A0A2D5WM69-F1
#
_entry.id   AF-A0A2D5WM69-F1
#
_cell.length_a   1.000
_cell.length_b   1.000
_cell.length_c   1.000
_cell.angle_alpha   90.00
_cell.angle_beta   90.00
_cell.angle_gamma   90.00
#
_symmetry.space_group_name_H-M   'P 1'
#
loop_
_entity.id
_entity.type
_entity.pdbx_description
1 polymer ?
#
loop_
_entity_poly.entity_id
_entity_poly.type
_entity_poly.pdbx_seq_one_letter_code
_entity_poly.pdbx_strand_id
1 'polypeptide(L)'
;MSKRRVVVTGLGTINPLGNNVSDTWNNLINGISGIDYISSFETDELPVTFAGEVKNFDANDYMGKQHARKLDRSGHLSIYAAEEALKDA
;
A
#
# COMPACT_ATOMS: atom_id res chain seq x y z
N MET A 1 -15.97 7.00 34.70
CA MET A 1 -16.42 7.16 33.31
C MET A 1 -16.71 5.78 32.74
N SER A 2 -17.88 5.55 32.11
CA SER A 2 -18.11 4.30 31.35
C SER A 2 -17.24 4.31 30.08
N LYS A 3 -16.67 3.15 29.72
CA LYS A 3 -15.90 3.02 28.47
C LYS A 3 -16.83 3.17 27.27
N ARG A 4 -16.47 4.04 26.32
CA ARG A 4 -17.20 4.21 25.06
C ARG A 4 -16.95 3.00 24.16
N ARG A 5 -17.97 2.54 23.44
CA ARG A 5 -17.80 1.52 22.39
C ARG A 5 -17.18 2.19 21.16
N VAL A 6 -16.17 1.56 20.60
CA VAL A 6 -15.50 1.97 19.37
C VAL A 6 -15.65 0.83 18.37
N VAL A 7 -15.98 1.16 17.13
CA VAL A 7 -16.11 0.22 16.01
C VAL A 7 -15.24 0.68 14.86
N VAL A 8 -14.90 -0.24 13.96
CA VAL A 8 -14.21 0.04 12.69
C VAL A 8 -15.30 0.22 11.63
N THR A 9 -15.28 1.35 10.93
CA THR A 9 -16.28 1.68 9.90
C THR A 9 -15.71 1.65 8.50
N GLY A 10 -14.40 1.90 8.33
CA GLY A 10 -13.75 1.86 7.03
C GLY A 10 -12.35 1.26 7.11
N LEU A 11 -11.95 0.63 6.01
CA LEU A 11 -10.67 -0.02 5.80
C LEU A 11 -10.00 0.52 4.54
N GLY A 12 -8.66 0.60 4.56
CA GLY A 12 -7.88 1.01 3.40
C GLY A 12 -6.49 0.41 3.47
N THR A 13 -5.94 0.05 2.31
CA THR A 13 -4.66 -0.65 2.22
C THR A 13 -4.00 -0.46 0.85
N ILE A 14 -2.67 -0.39 0.88
CA ILE A 14 -1.85 -0.49 -0.31
C ILE A 14 -0.64 -1.35 0.03
N ASN A 15 -0.51 -2.49 -0.64
CA ASN A 15 0.47 -3.51 -0.29
C ASN A 15 0.77 -4.41 -1.52
N PRO A 16 1.71 -5.36 -1.42
CA PRO A 16 2.11 -6.20 -2.56
C PRO A 16 1.02 -7.14 -3.10
N LEU A 17 -0.04 -7.39 -2.31
CA LEU A 17 -1.19 -8.18 -2.72
C LEU A 17 -2.29 -7.35 -3.38
N GLY A 18 -2.26 -6.01 -3.28
CA GLY A 18 -3.29 -5.17 -3.87
C GLY A 18 -3.21 -3.71 -3.42
N ASN A 19 -3.77 -2.84 -4.25
CA ASN A 19 -3.87 -1.40 -3.99
C ASN A 19 -5.28 -1.02 -3.46
N ASN A 20 -6.05 -2.01 -2.99
CA ASN A 20 -7.30 -1.80 -2.27
C ASN A 20 -7.64 -3.02 -1.40
N VAL A 21 -8.63 -2.87 -0.53
CA VAL A 21 -9.07 -3.91 0.42
C VAL A 21 -9.58 -5.16 -0.29
N SER A 22 -10.38 -4.99 -1.35
CA SER A 22 -10.98 -6.10 -2.09
C SER A 22 -9.92 -6.99 -2.74
N ASP A 23 -9.00 -6.39 -3.48
CA ASP A 23 -7.91 -7.11 -4.18
C ASP A 23 -6.97 -7.77 -3.17
N THR A 24 -6.60 -7.04 -2.12
CA THR A 24 -5.77 -7.59 -1.04
C THR A 24 -6.42 -8.82 -0.43
N TRP A 25 -7.71 -8.73 -0.08
CA TRP A 25 -8.43 -9.82 0.55
C TRP A 25 -8.58 -11.02 -0.37
N ASN A 26 -8.98 -10.80 -1.62
CA ASN A 26 -9.12 -11.84 -2.63
C ASN A 26 -7.80 -12.57 -2.89
N ASN A 27 -6.69 -11.83 -2.99
CA ASN A 27 -5.38 -12.45 -3.23
C ASN A 27 -4.88 -13.21 -2.00
N LEU A 28 -5.13 -12.69 -0.80
CA LEU A 28 -4.79 -13.35 0.46
C LEU A 28 -5.52 -14.70 0.61
N ILE A 29 -6.84 -14.74 0.42
CA ILE A 29 -7.62 -15.98 0.59
C ILE A 29 -7.31 -17.04 -0.48
N ASN A 30 -6.86 -16.61 -1.65
CA ASN A 30 -6.44 -17.51 -2.73
C ASN A 30 -4.97 -17.96 -2.61
N GLY A 31 -4.25 -17.54 -1.56
CA GLY A 31 -2.86 -17.92 -1.34
C GLY A 31 -1.89 -17.34 -2.38
N ILE A 32 -2.24 -16.21 -3.00
CA ILE A 32 -1.36 -15.52 -3.95
C ILE A 32 -0.21 -14.87 -3.18
N SER A 33 1.02 -15.11 -3.64
CA SER A 33 2.20 -14.46 -3.08
C SER A 33 2.39 -13.06 -3.67
N GLY A 34 2.62 -12.07 -2.82
CA GLY A 34 3.02 -10.73 -3.22
C GLY A 34 4.54 -10.55 -3.38
N ILE A 35 5.33 -11.60 -3.13
CA ILE A 35 6.79 -11.57 -3.24
C ILE A 35 7.22 -11.82 -4.68
N ASP A 36 8.11 -10.96 -5.17
CA ASP A 36 8.68 -11.01 -6.51
C ASP A 36 10.14 -10.55 -6.50
N TYR A 37 10.82 -10.61 -7.63
CA TYR A 37 12.13 -9.97 -7.78
C TYR A 37 12.02 -8.45 -7.63
N ILE A 38 13.00 -7.85 -6.97
CA ILE A 38 13.06 -6.40 -6.77
C ILE A 38 13.20 -5.73 -8.14
N SER A 39 12.27 -4.81 -8.42
CA SER A 39 12.23 -4.03 -9.67
C SER A 39 12.52 -2.55 -9.46
N SER A 40 12.51 -2.08 -8.21
CA SER A 40 12.69 -0.66 -7.91
C SER A 40 14.13 -0.16 -7.95
N PHE A 41 15.12 -1.05 -7.95
CA PHE A 41 16.55 -0.74 -8.05
C PHE A 41 17.36 -1.98 -8.49
N GLU A 42 18.61 -1.78 -8.93
CA GLU A 42 19.53 -2.88 -9.30
C GLU A 42 19.96 -3.69 -8.07
N THR A 43 19.91 -5.02 -8.16
CA THR A 43 20.18 -5.92 -7.03
C THR A 43 21.37 -6.88 -7.24
N ASP A 44 22.12 -6.74 -8.34
CA ASP A 44 23.16 -7.68 -8.75
C ASP A 44 24.27 -7.91 -7.70
N GLU A 45 24.57 -6.88 -6.89
CA GLU A 45 25.59 -6.94 -5.84
C GLU A 45 25.02 -7.28 -4.45
N LEU A 46 23.72 -7.56 -4.35
CA LEU A 46 23.04 -7.80 -3.08
C LEU A 46 22.80 -9.29 -2.83
N PRO A 47 22.93 -9.75 -1.57
CA PRO A 47 22.64 -11.14 -1.22
C PRO A 47 21.13 -11.48 -1.29
N VAL A 48 20.25 -10.48 -1.37
CA VAL A 48 18.80 -10.63 -1.44
C VAL A 48 18.27 -9.82 -2.62
N THR A 49 17.57 -10.50 -3.53
CA THR A 49 17.09 -9.92 -4.80
C THR A 49 15.57 -9.95 -4.95
N PHE A 50 14.84 -10.29 -3.88
CA PHE A 50 13.39 -10.40 -3.87
C PHE A 50 12.76 -9.59 -2.72
N ALA A 51 11.56 -9.07 -2.94
CA ALA A 51 10.79 -8.30 -1.97
C ALA A 51 9.29 -8.33 -2.28
N GLY A 52 8.48 -7.89 -1.32
CA GLY A 52 7.09 -7.53 -1.57
C GLY A 52 6.99 -6.06 -1.94
N GLU A 53 7.03 -5.74 -3.23
CA GLU A 53 6.89 -4.37 -3.70
C GLU A 53 5.42 -4.03 -3.99
N VAL A 54 5.00 -2.81 -3.66
CA VAL A 54 3.72 -2.27 -4.16
C VAL A 54 3.81 -2.11 -5.68
N LYS A 55 2.89 -2.74 -6.40
CA LYS A 55 2.86 -2.76 -7.86
C LYS A 55 1.92 -1.67 -8.39
N ASN A 56 2.25 -1.09 -9.55
CA ASN A 56 1.39 -0.15 -10.29
C ASN A 56 0.92 1.08 -9.48
N PHE A 57 1.80 1.67 -8.66
CA PHE A 57 1.51 2.90 -7.92
C PHE A 57 2.51 4.00 -8.28
N ASP A 58 2.01 5.13 -8.79
CA ASP A 58 2.78 6.36 -9.00
C ASP A 58 2.17 7.51 -8.19
N ALA A 59 2.95 8.02 -7.23
CA ALA A 59 2.56 9.16 -6.43
C ALA A 59 2.41 10.45 -7.26
N ASN A 60 3.16 10.60 -8.35
CA ASN A 60 3.07 11.79 -9.20
C ASN A 60 1.72 11.89 -9.88
N ASP A 61 1.17 10.75 -10.33
CA ASP A 61 -0.14 10.69 -10.96
C ASP A 61 -1.26 10.84 -9.93
N TYR A 62 -1.07 10.31 -8.73
CA TYR A 62 -2.07 10.34 -7.67
C TYR A 62 -2.24 11.72 -7.02
N MET A 63 -1.15 12.33 -6.55
CA MET A 63 -1.18 13.59 -5.78
C MET A 63 -0.55 14.79 -6.51
N GLY A 64 -0.02 14.58 -7.72
CA GLY A 64 0.68 15.60 -8.47
C GLY A 64 2.14 15.78 -8.03
N LYS A 65 3.02 16.08 -9.00
CA LYS A 65 4.49 16.21 -8.78
C LYS A 65 4.87 17.17 -7.65
N GLN A 66 4.11 18.24 -7.43
CA GLN A 66 4.40 19.23 -6.39
C GLN A 66 4.19 18.66 -4.98
N HIS A 67 3.17 17.83 -4.78
CA HIS A 67 2.90 17.20 -3.48
C HIS A 67 3.72 15.93 -3.30
N ALA A 68 3.87 15.12 -4.35
CA ALA A 68 4.67 13.91 -4.32
C ALA A 68 6.12 14.19 -3.88
N ARG A 69 6.74 15.26 -4.37
CA ARG A 69 8.13 15.62 -3.98
C ARG A 69 8.32 16.01 -2.51
N LYS A 70 7.25 16.35 -1.79
CA LYS A 70 7.34 16.79 -0.38
C LYS A 70 7.34 15.63 0.61
N LEU A 71 7.01 14.43 0.15
CA LEU A 71 6.84 13.25 0.97
C LEU A 71 7.72 12.12 0.43
N ASP A 72 8.17 11.25 1.33
CA ASP A 72 8.82 10.01 0.96
C ASP A 72 7.78 8.95 0.52
N ARG A 73 8.26 7.84 -0.03
CA ARG A 73 7.39 6.75 -0.53
C ARG A 73 6.45 6.23 0.55
N SER A 74 6.88 6.12 1.81
CA SER A 74 6.00 5.65 2.89
C SER A 74 4.86 6.64 3.17
N GLY A 75 5.13 7.94 3.08
CA GLY A 75 4.13 9.00 3.16
C GLY A 75 3.11 8.91 2.02
N HIS A 76 3.55 8.63 0.79
CA HIS A 76 2.64 8.46 -0.35
C HIS A 76 1.66 7.30 -0.14
N LEU A 77 2.19 6.14 0.25
CA LEU A 77 1.41 4.94 0.50
C LEU A 77 0.43 5.14 1.67
N SER A 78 0.88 5.80 2.74
CA SER A 78 0.05 6.07 3.91
C SER A 78 -1.14 6.98 3.59
N ILE A 79 -0.92 8.03 2.79
CA ILE A 79 -2.00 8.94 2.36
C ILE A 79 -3.01 8.20 1.49
N TYR A 80 -2.54 7.39 0.54
CA TYR A 80 -3.40 6.60 -0.33
C TYR A 80 -4.30 5.65 0.46
N ALA A 81 -3.71 4.86 1.37
CA ALA A 81 -4.47 3.93 2.21
C ALA A 81 -5.44 4.65 3.16
N ALA A 82 -5.05 5.80 3.71
CA ALA A 82 -5.93 6.60 4.56
C ALA A 82 -7.13 7.16 3.78
N GLU A 83 -6.92 7.62 2.54
CA GLU A 83 -8.00 8.11 1.69
C GLU A 83 -8.97 6.99 1.28
N GLU A 84 -8.46 5.79 0.99
CA GLU A 84 -9.31 4.62 0.76
C GLU A 84 -10.16 4.31 2.00
N ALA A 85 -9.56 4.28 3.19
CA ALA A 85 -10.28 4.02 4.44
C ALA A 85 -11.36 5.06 4.75
N LEU A 86 -11.11 6.33 4.40
CA LEU A 86 -12.10 7.40 4.56
C LEU A 86 -13.25 7.29 3.54
N LYS A 87 -13.02 6.71 2.35
CA LYS A 87 -14.06 6.48 1.34
C LYS A 87 -14.92 5.25 1.66
N ASP A 88 -14.34 4.26 2.35
CA ASP A 88 -15.03 3.03 2.77
C ASP A 88 -15.92 3.24 4.02
N ALA A 89 -15.54 4.20 4.89
CA ALA A 89 -16.21 4.54 6.15
C ALA A 89 -17.59 5.20 5.99
#